data_AF-A0A7Z9S2I8-F1
#
_entry.id   AF-A0A7Z9S2I8-F1
#
_cell.length_a   1.000
_cell.length_b   1.000
_cell.length_c   1.000
_cell.angle_alpha   90.00
_cell.angle_beta   90.00
_cell.angle_gamma   90.00
#
_symmetry.space_group_name_H-M   'P 1'
#
loop_
_entity.id
_entity.type
_entity.pdbx_description
1 polymer ?
#
loop_
_entity_poly.entity_id
_entity_poly.type
_entity_poly.pdbx_seq_one_letter_code
_entity_poly.pdbx_strand_id
1 'polypeptide(L)'
;MNEPNVQGHTEIPLKVYWQPGCSSCLKTKEFLIANGMEFDSINVLEDETGFKELAALGLKLVPIVARGTDWANGAVFRDVARVAGFEWAGHKMLAPEDMIARINGILKGAHRFASQIPEQDLDTILPGRPRSYRQLAFHVFNIPDVFLDHVENDAPYTYESLLSILPDKMSTKQDLLDYGAGVRDRLN
;
A
#
# COMPACT_ATOMS: atom_id res chain seq x y z
N MET A 1 3.44 34.74 32.44
CA MET A 1 3.35 34.48 30.99
C MET A 1 4.47 33.50 30.68
N ASN A 2 4.13 32.22 30.53
CA ASN A 2 5.12 31.17 30.27
C ASN A 2 5.29 31.06 28.75
N GLU A 3 6.52 31.19 28.29
CA GLU A 3 6.92 30.91 26.90
C GLU A 3 6.64 29.44 26.57
N PRO A 4 6.20 29.12 25.34
CA PRO A 4 6.12 27.74 24.90
C PRO A 4 7.54 27.20 24.72
N ASN A 5 7.85 26.17 25.49
CA ASN A 5 9.05 25.33 25.37
C ASN A 5 9.10 24.71 23.97
N VAL A 6 9.91 25.28 23.08
CA VAL A 6 10.26 24.66 21.79
C VAL A 6 11.23 23.51 22.11
N GLN A 7 10.68 22.30 22.26
CA GLN A 7 11.44 21.07 22.42
C GLN A 7 12.42 20.91 21.25
N GLY A 8 13.67 20.62 21.59
CA GLY A 8 14.82 20.66 20.68
C GLY A 8 14.68 19.77 19.45
N HIS A 9 15.10 20.31 18.31
CA HIS A 9 15.39 19.56 17.11
C HIS A 9 16.46 18.50 17.44
N THR A 10 16.11 17.23 17.34
CA THR A 10 17.07 16.11 17.38
C THR A 10 18.11 16.28 16.27
N GLU A 11 19.41 16.29 16.60
CA GLU A 11 20.54 16.50 15.67
C GLU A 11 20.58 15.53 14.46
N ILE A 12 19.88 14.40 14.53
CA ILE A 12 19.83 13.40 13.46
C ILE A 12 18.49 13.54 12.70
N PRO A 13 18.52 13.79 11.37
CA PRO A 13 17.30 13.96 10.59
C PRO A 13 16.48 12.67 10.53
N LEU A 14 15.17 12.82 10.42
CA LEU A 14 14.24 11.72 10.16
C LEU A 14 14.35 11.38 8.67
N LYS A 15 14.60 10.11 8.34
CA LYS A 15 14.65 9.62 6.97
C LYS A 15 13.47 8.70 6.68
N VAL A 16 12.92 8.79 5.48
CA VAL A 16 11.91 7.86 4.96
C VAL A 16 12.44 7.22 3.69
N TYR A 17 12.68 5.91 3.73
CA TYR A 17 13.11 5.12 2.59
C TYR A 17 11.89 4.54 1.87
N TRP A 18 11.78 4.80 0.58
CA TRP A 18 10.61 4.44 -0.22
C TRP A 18 11.00 4.09 -1.66
N GLN A 19 10.05 3.50 -2.41
CA GLN A 19 10.19 3.28 -3.84
C GLN A 19 8.88 3.61 -4.59
N PRO A 20 8.93 3.96 -5.89
CA PRO A 20 7.76 4.12 -6.74
C PRO A 20 6.82 2.90 -6.73
N GLY A 21 5.51 3.14 -6.88
CA GLY A 21 4.51 2.08 -6.93
C GLY A 21 4.23 1.37 -5.59
N CYS A 22 4.79 1.86 -4.49
CA CYS A 22 4.59 1.35 -3.13
C CYS A 22 3.51 2.14 -2.38
N SER A 23 2.29 1.60 -2.28
CA SER A 23 1.17 2.27 -1.60
C SER A 23 1.43 2.50 -0.10
N SER A 24 2.05 1.53 0.57
CA SER A 24 2.45 1.68 1.98
C SER A 24 3.45 2.82 2.17
N CYS A 25 4.39 2.99 1.24
CA CYS A 25 5.37 4.06 1.29
C CYS A 25 4.74 5.45 1.15
N LEU A 26 3.74 5.59 0.28
CA LEU A 26 2.95 6.82 0.20
C LEU A 26 2.22 7.09 1.52
N LYS A 27 1.56 6.07 2.08
CA LYS A 27 0.83 6.19 3.35
C LYS A 27 1.72 6.55 4.54
N THR A 28 2.94 6.03 4.62
CA THR A 28 3.92 6.42 5.63
C THR A 28 4.26 7.91 5.54
N LYS A 29 4.49 8.43 4.33
CA LYS A 29 4.78 9.86 4.11
C LYS A 29 3.59 10.75 4.46
N GLU A 30 2.39 10.39 4.01
CA GLU A 30 1.16 11.11 4.37
C GLU A 30 0.93 11.14 5.88
N PHE A 31 1.19 10.02 6.57
CA PHE A 31 1.07 9.92 8.02
C PHE A 31 2.02 10.88 8.74
N LEU A 32 3.29 10.95 8.32
CA LEU A 32 4.27 11.88 8.89
C LEU A 32 3.90 13.35 8.62
N ILE A 33 3.50 13.68 7.38
CA ILE A 33 3.07 15.03 6.99
C ILE A 33 1.85 15.47 7.81
N ALA A 34 0.85 14.59 7.97
CA ALA A 34 -0.36 14.89 8.75
C ALA A 34 -0.08 15.16 10.24
N ASN A 35 1.08 14.73 10.75
CA ASN A 35 1.53 14.98 12.13
C ASN A 35 2.63 16.06 12.21
N GLY A 36 2.83 16.85 11.14
CA GLY A 36 3.76 17.98 11.15
C GLY A 36 5.24 17.59 11.14
N MET A 37 5.57 16.37 10.71
CA MET A 37 6.95 15.90 10.69
C MET A 37 7.64 16.22 9.36
N GLU A 38 8.79 16.88 9.43
CA GLU A 38 9.74 16.98 8.33
C GLU A 38 10.65 15.75 8.29
N PHE A 39 11.02 15.32 7.07
CA PHE A 39 11.89 14.18 6.86
C PHE A 39 12.61 14.24 5.50
N ASP A 40 13.77 13.59 5.44
CA ASP A 40 14.49 13.33 4.20
C ASP A 40 13.81 12.19 3.45
N SER A 41 13.35 12.46 2.23
CA SER A 41 12.61 11.52 1.40
C SER A 41 13.55 10.77 0.45
N ILE A 42 13.97 9.56 0.83
CA ILE A 42 14.97 8.76 0.11
C ILE A 42 14.30 7.74 -0.82
N ASN A 43 14.35 7.99 -2.13
CA ASN A 43 13.95 7.00 -3.14
C ASN A 43 15.06 5.97 -3.32
N VAL A 44 14.88 4.76 -2.82
CA VAL A 44 15.92 3.72 -2.82
C VAL A 44 16.28 3.20 -4.22
N LEU A 45 15.48 3.51 -5.24
CA LEU A 45 15.80 3.16 -6.63
C LEU A 45 16.64 4.22 -7.35
N GLU A 46 16.63 5.47 -6.87
CA GLU A 46 17.33 6.60 -7.48
C GLU A 46 18.56 7.02 -6.66
N ASP A 47 18.53 6.79 -5.35
CA ASP A 47 19.63 7.09 -4.43
C ASP A 47 20.59 5.90 -4.31
N GLU A 48 21.84 6.09 -4.73
CA GLU A 48 22.89 5.07 -4.70
C GLU A 48 23.26 4.58 -3.28
N THR A 49 22.86 5.32 -2.25
CA THR A 49 23.11 5.01 -0.84
C THR A 49 21.88 4.43 -0.14
N GLY A 50 20.66 4.66 -0.65
CA GLY A 50 19.41 4.29 0.02
C GLY A 50 19.35 2.82 0.48
N PHE A 51 19.60 1.85 -0.40
CA PHE A 51 19.65 0.44 0.00
C PHE A 51 20.89 0.08 0.84
N LYS A 52 22.00 0.81 0.72
CA LYS A 52 23.20 0.57 1.55
C LYS A 52 22.93 0.98 3.00
N GLU A 53 22.26 2.11 3.21
CA GLU A 53 21.83 2.57 4.54
C GLU A 53 20.85 1.57 5.17
N LEU A 54 19.87 1.07 4.41
CA LEU A 54 18.96 0.02 4.88
C LEU A 54 19.69 -1.28 5.21
N ALA A 55 20.64 -1.70 4.37
CA ALA A 55 21.43 -2.92 4.61
C ALA A 55 22.28 -2.82 5.88
N ALA A 56 22.81 -1.63 6.21
CA ALA A 56 23.52 -1.37 7.47
C ALA A 56 22.62 -1.54 8.71
N LEU A 57 21.30 -1.37 8.55
CA LEU A 57 20.28 -1.66 9.57
C LEU A 57 19.78 -3.11 9.53
N GLY A 58 20.33 -3.95 8.64
CA GLY A 58 19.88 -5.33 8.43
C GLY A 58 18.60 -5.48 7.60
N LEU A 59 18.20 -4.43 6.87
CA LEU A 59 16.93 -4.34 6.16
C LEU A 59 17.12 -4.45 4.64
N LYS A 60 16.12 -5.03 3.97
CA LYS A 60 16.05 -5.15 2.50
C LYS A 60 14.66 -4.78 1.97
N LEU A 61 13.91 -3.98 2.71
CA LEU A 61 12.53 -3.65 2.42
C LEU A 61 12.25 -2.17 2.63
N VAL A 62 11.17 -1.71 2.02
CA VAL A 62 10.57 -0.38 2.21
C VAL A 62 9.05 -0.56 2.39
N PRO A 63 8.35 0.38 3.06
CA PRO A 63 8.87 1.61 3.65
C PRO A 63 9.55 1.42 4.99
N ILE A 64 10.61 2.21 5.23
CA ILE A 64 11.29 2.31 6.52
C ILE A 64 11.37 3.78 6.92
N VAL A 65 11.05 4.06 8.17
CA VAL A 65 11.30 5.37 8.80
C VAL A 65 12.44 5.18 9.79
N ALA A 66 13.48 6.01 9.71
CA ALA A 66 14.63 5.89 10.59
C ALA A 66 15.13 7.25 11.08
N ARG A 67 15.69 7.25 12.29
CA ARG A 67 16.45 8.35 12.87
C ARG A 67 17.73 7.77 13.46
N GLY A 68 18.82 7.85 12.69
CA GLY A 68 20.07 7.15 13.01
C GLY A 68 19.88 5.63 12.92
N THR A 69 20.18 4.91 13.98
CA THR A 69 20.00 3.44 14.06
C THR A 69 18.61 3.02 14.55
N ASP A 70 17.80 3.95 15.05
CA ASP A 70 16.43 3.68 15.44
C ASP A 70 15.51 3.72 14.22
N TRP A 71 14.72 2.68 14.02
CA TRP A 71 13.88 2.54 12.83
C TRP A 71 12.55 1.84 13.11
N ALA A 72 11.61 2.03 12.19
CA ALA A 72 10.30 1.39 12.19
C ALA A 72 9.89 0.98 10.77
N ASN A 73 9.19 -0.15 10.65
CA ASN A 73 8.47 -0.48 9.43
C ASN A 73 7.38 0.58 9.21
N GLY A 74 7.39 1.22 8.04
CA GLY A 74 6.48 2.32 7.71
C GLY A 74 5.00 1.93 7.71
N ALA A 75 4.67 0.64 7.68
CA ALA A 75 3.30 0.12 7.83
C ALA A 75 2.82 0.05 9.29
N VAL A 76 3.70 0.23 10.28
CA VAL A 76 3.37 0.15 11.71
C VAL A 76 3.39 1.55 12.31
N PHE A 77 2.29 2.29 12.17
CA PHE A 77 2.23 3.73 12.50
C PHE A 77 2.55 4.08 13.95
N ARG A 78 2.23 3.20 14.91
CA ARG A 78 2.66 3.36 16.30
C ARG A 78 4.17 3.46 16.41
N ASP A 79 4.89 2.58 15.72
CA ASP A 79 6.35 2.51 15.80
C ASP A 79 6.98 3.64 14.97
N VAL A 80 6.34 4.04 13.86
CA VAL A 80 6.72 5.25 13.11
C VAL A 80 6.61 6.50 13.99
N ALA A 81 5.51 6.68 14.73
CA ALA A 81 5.33 7.81 15.63
C ALA A 81 6.41 7.86 16.72
N ARG A 82 6.77 6.69 17.27
CA ARG A 82 7.88 6.52 18.22
C ARG A 82 9.21 7.01 17.64
N VAL A 83 9.58 6.58 16.42
CA VAL A 83 10.83 6.99 15.76
C VAL A 83 10.82 8.47 15.38
N ALA A 84 9.67 8.95 14.92
CA ALA A 84 9.49 10.33 14.49
C ALA A 84 9.50 11.30 15.68
N GLY A 85 9.05 10.87 16.86
CA GLY A 85 9.07 11.65 18.10
C GLY A 85 7.74 12.33 18.42
N PHE A 86 6.61 11.75 18.03
CA PHE A 86 5.27 12.27 18.37
C PHE A 86 4.37 11.20 18.99
N GLU A 87 3.34 11.64 19.71
CA GLU A 87 2.41 10.74 20.37
C GLU A 87 1.49 10.04 19.35
N TRP A 88 1.41 8.70 19.44
CA TRP A 88 0.49 7.93 18.62
C TRP A 88 -0.93 7.99 19.19
N ALA A 89 -1.81 8.75 18.54
CA ALA A 89 -3.21 8.91 18.94
C ALA A 89 -4.12 7.70 18.61
N GLY A 90 -3.55 6.58 18.13
CA GLY A 90 -4.33 5.45 17.64
C GLY A 90 -4.91 5.67 16.24
N HIS A 91 -5.55 4.62 15.72
CA HIS A 91 -6.35 4.73 14.50
C HIS A 91 -7.81 4.45 14.83
N LYS A 92 -8.70 5.34 14.40
CA LYS A 92 -10.13 5.05 14.42
C LYS A 92 -10.46 4.15 13.24
N MET A 93 -10.69 2.87 13.54
CA MET A 93 -11.17 1.93 12.53
C MET A 93 -12.54 2.39 12.01
N LEU A 94 -12.74 2.22 10.70
CA LEU A 94 -14.06 2.37 10.10
C LEU A 94 -14.97 1.26 10.62
N ALA A 95 -16.27 1.54 10.70
CA ALA A 95 -17.25 0.50 10.97
C ALA A 95 -17.25 -0.51 9.81
N PRO A 96 -17.54 -1.80 10.05
CA PRO A 96 -17.57 -2.82 9.00
C PRO A 96 -18.41 -2.42 7.78
N GLU A 97 -19.60 -1.87 8.01
CA GLU A 97 -20.51 -1.38 6.98
C GLU A 97 -19.90 -0.27 6.11
N ASP A 98 -19.14 0.65 6.72
CA ASP A 98 -18.45 1.72 6.00
C ASP A 98 -17.30 1.16 5.14
N MET A 99 -16.59 0.14 5.64
CA MET A 99 -15.54 -0.53 4.89
C MET A 99 -16.12 -1.25 3.67
N ILE A 100 -17.19 -2.02 3.85
CA ILE A 100 -17.88 -2.71 2.76
C ILE A 100 -18.41 -1.71 1.73
N ALA A 101 -19.03 -0.61 2.16
CA ALA A 101 -19.52 0.42 1.26
C ALA A 101 -18.39 1.04 0.40
N ARG A 102 -17.22 1.30 1.01
CA ARG A 102 -16.05 1.85 0.29
C ARG A 102 -15.44 0.85 -0.67
N ILE A 103 -15.28 -0.42 -0.26
CA ILE A 103 -14.79 -1.49 -1.14
C ILE A 103 -15.73 -1.65 -2.33
N ASN A 104 -17.05 -1.71 -2.09
CA ASN A 104 -18.05 -1.74 -3.16
C ASN A 104 -17.92 -0.55 -4.13
N GLY A 105 -17.64 0.66 -3.63
CA GLY A 105 -17.36 1.83 -4.47
C GLY A 105 -16.15 1.63 -5.38
N ILE A 106 -15.05 1.11 -4.83
CA ILE A 106 -13.83 0.79 -5.57
C ILE A 106 -14.10 -0.29 -6.62
N LEU A 107 -14.76 -1.40 -6.25
CA LEU A 107 -15.04 -2.52 -7.15
C LEU A 107 -15.99 -2.13 -8.28
N LYS A 108 -17.04 -1.33 -7.99
CA LYS A 108 -17.93 -0.77 -9.03
C LYS A 108 -17.16 0.14 -9.99
N GLY A 109 -16.28 1.00 -9.46
CA GLY A 109 -15.41 1.85 -10.27
C GLY A 109 -14.48 1.03 -11.16
N ALA A 110 -13.78 0.06 -10.59
CA ALA A 110 -12.87 -0.83 -11.29
C ALA A 110 -13.58 -1.60 -12.41
N HIS A 111 -14.76 -2.16 -12.14
CA HIS A 111 -15.56 -2.86 -13.15
C HIS A 111 -15.97 -1.93 -14.30
N ARG A 112 -16.41 -0.70 -13.99
CA ARG A 112 -16.76 0.30 -15.01
C ARG A 112 -15.55 0.73 -15.85
N PHE A 113 -14.37 0.86 -15.25
CA PHE A 113 -13.16 1.22 -16.00
C PHE A 113 -12.66 0.05 -16.84
N ALA A 114 -12.63 -1.16 -16.29
CA ALA A 114 -12.24 -2.37 -17.00
C ALA A 114 -13.13 -2.63 -18.23
N SER A 115 -14.43 -2.35 -18.15
CA SER A 115 -15.35 -2.55 -19.29
C SER A 115 -15.04 -1.63 -20.49
N GLN A 116 -14.38 -0.49 -20.25
CA GLN A 116 -13.99 0.48 -21.27
C GLN A 116 -12.65 0.14 -21.95
N ILE A 117 -11.89 -0.82 -21.43
CA ILE A 117 -10.61 -1.23 -22.03
C ILE A 117 -10.92 -2.06 -23.29
N PRO A 118 -10.33 -1.73 -24.45
CA PRO A 118 -10.47 -2.56 -25.65
C PRO A 118 -9.84 -3.94 -25.43
N GLU A 119 -10.42 -4.99 -26.01
CA GLU A 119 -9.95 -6.37 -25.83
C GLU A 119 -8.47 -6.51 -26.23
N GLN A 120 -8.11 -5.92 -27.37
CA GLN A 120 -6.75 -5.97 -27.91
C GLN A 120 -5.72 -5.23 -27.04
N ASP A 121 -6.16 -4.33 -26.16
CA ASP A 121 -5.27 -3.52 -25.33
C ASP A 121 -5.03 -4.12 -23.95
N LEU A 122 -5.73 -5.20 -23.57
CA LEU A 122 -5.65 -5.81 -22.24
C LEU A 122 -4.21 -6.12 -21.79
N ASP A 123 -3.35 -6.52 -22.73
CA ASP A 123 -1.95 -6.88 -22.44
C ASP A 123 -0.97 -5.71 -22.58
N THR A 124 -1.46 -4.49 -22.83
CA THR A 124 -0.66 -3.27 -22.81
C THR A 124 -0.06 -3.04 -21.42
N ILE A 125 1.26 -2.81 -21.38
CA ILE A 125 2.02 -2.61 -20.13
C ILE A 125 1.89 -1.17 -19.66
N LEU A 126 1.68 -1.01 -18.35
CA LEU A 126 1.59 0.29 -17.69
C LEU A 126 2.93 1.04 -17.70
N PRO A 127 2.94 2.37 -17.91
CA PRO A 127 4.15 3.17 -17.77
C PRO A 127 4.76 3.03 -16.37
N GLY A 128 6.06 2.74 -16.30
CA GLY A 128 6.82 2.66 -15.04
C GLY A 128 6.45 1.49 -14.12
N ARG A 129 5.62 0.54 -14.57
CA ARG A 129 5.26 -0.64 -13.79
C ARG A 129 5.15 -1.86 -14.72
N PRO A 130 5.90 -2.96 -14.48
CA PRO A 130 5.84 -4.16 -15.31
C PRO A 130 4.54 -4.95 -15.03
N ARG A 131 3.41 -4.36 -15.39
CA ARG A 131 2.06 -4.89 -15.17
C ARG A 131 1.16 -4.47 -16.33
N SER A 132 0.39 -5.40 -16.89
CA SER A 132 -0.58 -5.09 -17.93
C SER A 132 -1.90 -4.54 -17.37
N TYR A 133 -2.74 -3.96 -18.24
CA TYR A 133 -4.10 -3.58 -17.87
C TYR A 133 -4.92 -4.77 -17.34
N ARG A 134 -4.79 -5.95 -17.97
CA ARG A 134 -5.42 -7.20 -17.52
C ARG A 134 -5.02 -7.56 -16.09
N GLN A 135 -3.72 -7.57 -15.82
CA GLN A 135 -3.18 -7.88 -14.49
C GLN A 135 -3.63 -6.86 -13.44
N LEU A 136 -3.69 -5.57 -13.80
CA LEU A 136 -4.16 -4.54 -12.89
C LEU A 136 -5.66 -4.72 -12.56
N ALA A 137 -6.50 -4.89 -13.58
CA ALA A 137 -7.93 -5.08 -13.40
C ALA A 137 -8.22 -6.31 -12.53
N PHE A 138 -7.61 -7.45 -12.86
CA PHE A 138 -7.72 -8.68 -12.06
C PHE A 138 -7.34 -8.44 -10.60
N HIS A 139 -6.19 -7.81 -10.37
CA HIS A 139 -5.66 -7.62 -9.03
C HIS A 139 -6.56 -6.78 -8.12
N VAL A 140 -7.26 -5.78 -8.67
CA VAL A 140 -8.20 -4.97 -7.87
C VAL A 140 -9.35 -5.83 -7.33
N PHE A 141 -9.83 -6.80 -8.10
CA PHE A 141 -10.86 -7.74 -7.66
C PHE A 141 -10.29 -8.87 -6.78
N ASN A 142 -9.08 -9.33 -7.06
CA ASN A 142 -8.45 -10.44 -6.35
C ASN A 142 -8.13 -10.10 -4.89
N ILE A 143 -7.81 -8.84 -4.57
CA ILE A 143 -7.46 -8.49 -3.18
C ILE A 143 -8.61 -8.78 -2.21
N PRO A 144 -9.85 -8.28 -2.40
CA PRO A 144 -10.97 -8.68 -1.57
C PRO A 144 -11.25 -10.19 -1.57
N ASP A 145 -11.10 -10.85 -2.73
CA ASP A 145 -11.32 -12.29 -2.88
C ASP A 145 -10.40 -13.11 -1.96
N VAL A 146 -9.11 -12.74 -1.86
CA VAL A 146 -8.14 -13.38 -0.97
C VAL A 146 -8.55 -13.25 0.51
N PHE A 147 -9.09 -12.10 0.92
CA PHE A 147 -9.59 -11.92 2.28
C PHE A 147 -10.87 -12.72 2.53
N LEU A 148 -11.79 -12.75 1.57
CA LEU A 148 -13.01 -13.55 1.64
C LEU A 148 -12.66 -15.04 1.74
N ASP A 149 -11.74 -15.54 0.92
CA ASP A 149 -11.29 -16.94 0.97
C ASP A 149 -10.67 -17.28 2.32
N HIS A 150 -9.89 -16.38 2.92
CA HIS A 150 -9.35 -16.59 4.26
C HIS A 150 -10.47 -16.68 5.31
N VAL A 151 -11.45 -15.78 5.26
CA VAL A 151 -12.54 -15.71 6.25
C VAL A 151 -13.56 -16.84 6.08
N GLU A 152 -13.93 -17.17 4.84
CA GLU A 152 -14.98 -18.13 4.52
C GLU A 152 -14.46 -19.57 4.50
N ASN A 153 -13.22 -19.77 4.06
CA ASN A 153 -12.68 -21.09 3.75
C ASN A 153 -11.37 -21.42 4.50
N ASP A 154 -10.92 -20.56 5.44
CA ASP A 154 -9.65 -20.70 6.15
C ASP A 154 -8.44 -20.84 5.20
N ALA A 155 -8.54 -20.23 4.01
CA ALA A 155 -7.47 -20.26 3.03
C ALA A 155 -6.22 -19.53 3.55
N PRO A 156 -5.00 -20.00 3.24
CA PRO A 156 -3.77 -19.31 3.66
C PRO A 156 -3.67 -17.89 3.11
N TYR A 157 -3.53 -16.91 4.01
CA TYR A 157 -3.20 -15.53 3.64
C TYR A 157 -1.68 -15.39 3.47
N THR A 158 -1.16 -15.60 2.26
CA THR A 158 0.27 -15.54 1.95
C THR A 158 0.63 -14.30 1.14
N TYR A 159 1.93 -14.01 1.00
CA TYR A 159 2.39 -12.93 0.13
C TYR A 159 2.05 -13.20 -1.34
N GLU A 160 2.15 -14.47 -1.74
CA GLU A 160 1.92 -14.94 -3.10
C GLU A 160 0.47 -14.74 -3.54
N SER A 161 -0.50 -14.91 -2.64
CA SER A 161 -1.92 -14.67 -2.94
C SER A 161 -2.22 -13.20 -3.25
N LEU A 162 -1.40 -12.27 -2.74
CA LEU A 162 -1.50 -10.84 -3.00
C LEU A 162 -0.84 -10.42 -4.32
N LEU A 163 -0.15 -11.33 -5.03
CA LEU A 163 0.47 -11.02 -6.31
C LEU A 163 -0.58 -10.94 -7.43
N SER A 164 -0.28 -10.17 -8.48
CA SER A 164 -1.15 -10.05 -9.66
C SER A 164 -0.89 -11.16 -10.67
N ILE A 165 -0.88 -12.41 -10.20
CA ILE A 165 -0.70 -13.60 -11.02
C ILE A 165 -2.06 -13.96 -11.63
N LEU A 166 -2.15 -13.90 -12.96
CA LEU A 166 -3.38 -14.25 -13.66
C LEU A 166 -3.57 -15.77 -13.66
N PRO A 167 -4.75 -16.28 -13.27
CA PRO A 167 -5.13 -17.66 -13.56
C PRO A 167 -5.25 -17.89 -15.06
N ASP A 168 -5.01 -19.12 -15.55
CA ASP A 168 -5.08 -19.46 -16.98
C ASP A 168 -6.44 -19.10 -17.62
N LYS A 169 -7.52 -19.21 -16.84
CA LYS A 169 -8.89 -18.87 -17.24
C LYS A 169 -9.17 -17.36 -17.37
N MET A 170 -8.23 -16.49 -17.00
CA MET A 170 -8.41 -15.05 -16.99
C MET A 170 -7.88 -14.43 -18.28
N SER A 171 -8.55 -14.72 -19.39
CA SER A 171 -8.02 -14.47 -20.74
C SER A 171 -8.68 -13.29 -21.45
N THR A 172 -9.97 -13.09 -21.23
CA THR A 172 -10.78 -12.09 -21.91
C THR A 172 -11.17 -10.96 -20.97
N LYS A 173 -11.65 -9.86 -21.55
CA LYS A 173 -12.30 -8.81 -20.76
C LYS A 173 -13.50 -9.34 -20.00
N GLN A 174 -14.30 -10.23 -20.60
CA GLN A 174 -15.49 -10.75 -19.95
C GLN A 174 -15.13 -11.58 -18.70
N ASP A 175 -14.05 -12.38 -18.77
CA ASP A 175 -13.55 -13.14 -17.61
C ASP A 175 -13.25 -12.21 -16.41
N LEU A 176 -12.63 -11.05 -16.67
CA LEU A 176 -12.32 -10.05 -15.63
C LEU A 176 -13.58 -9.44 -15.02
N LEU A 177 -14.57 -9.12 -15.86
CA LEU A 177 -15.82 -8.51 -15.43
C LEU A 177 -16.66 -9.49 -14.61
N ASP A 178 -16.78 -10.73 -15.08
CA ASP A 178 -17.51 -11.80 -14.40
C ASP A 178 -16.86 -12.13 -13.05
N TYR A 179 -15.53 -12.19 -13.02
CA TYR A 179 -14.78 -12.37 -11.76
C TYR A 179 -15.03 -11.22 -10.79
N GLY A 180 -14.91 -9.96 -11.25
CA GLY A 180 -15.17 -8.80 -10.43
C GLY A 180 -16.61 -8.70 -9.92
N ALA A 181 -17.59 -9.14 -10.72
CA ALA A 181 -18.98 -9.25 -10.30
C ALA A 181 -19.15 -10.34 -9.22
N GLY A 182 -18.58 -11.52 -9.42
CA GLY A 182 -18.64 -12.63 -8.45
C GLY A 182 -18.03 -12.28 -7.10
N VAL A 183 -16.86 -11.62 -7.08
CA VAL A 183 -16.24 -11.15 -5.83
C VAL A 183 -17.15 -10.14 -5.12
N ARG A 184 -17.78 -9.22 -5.87
CA ARG A 184 -18.70 -8.25 -5.28
C ARG A 184 -19.96 -8.91 -4.74
N ASP A 185 -20.46 -9.95 -5.38
CA ASP A 185 -21.63 -10.68 -4.90
C ASP A 185 -21.32 -11.46 -3.62
N ARG A 186 -20.11 -12.05 -3.49
CA ARG A 186 -19.65 -12.68 -2.24
C ARG A 186 -19.49 -11.69 -1.09
N LEU A 187 -19.09 -10.45 -1.39
CA LEU A 187 -18.86 -9.41 -0.38
C LEU A 187 -20.16 -8.90 0.29
N ASN A 188 -21.33 -9.13 -0.31
CA ASN A 188 -22.63 -8.57 0.12
C ASN A 188 -23.61 -9.65 0.56
#